data_AF-A0A845UG88-F1
#
_entry.id   AF-A0A845UG88-F1
#
_cell.length_a   1.000
_cell.length_b   1.000
_cell.length_c   1.000
_cell.angle_alpha   90.00
_cell.angle_beta   90.00
_cell.angle_gamma   90.00
#
_symmetry.space_group_name_H-M   'P 1'
#
loop_
_entity.id
_entity.type
_entity.pdbx_description
1 polymer ?
#
loop_
_entity_poly.entity_id
_entity_poly.type
_entity_poly.pdbx_seq_one_letter_code
_entity_poly.pdbx_strand_id
1 'polypeptide(L)'
;MAHWRHTFKSPRFFMFDARVAIFLIAFLLHIRGWTLLVLITVLGAFYAVERRGYDFKSALRAIRVYFAGPVRPPLTDDKLTRPKDYDRRPLF
;
A
#
# COMPACT_ATOMS: atom_id res chain seq x y z
N MET A 1 2.99 18.44 19.68
CA MET A 1 3.78 17.29 20.18
C MET A 1 3.41 16.06 19.37
N ALA A 2 4.39 15.29 18.89
CA ALA A 2 4.14 14.08 18.12
C ALA A 2 3.42 13.05 19.00
N HIS A 3 2.18 12.70 18.66
CA HIS A 3 1.41 11.69 19.36
C HIS A 3 1.80 10.30 18.85
N TRP A 4 2.09 9.35 19.76
CA TRP A 4 2.54 7.99 19.42
C TRP A 4 1.58 7.23 18.49
N ARG A 5 0.28 7.60 18.46
CA ARG A 5 -0.69 7.08 17.49
C ARG A 5 -0.47 7.57 16.07
N HIS A 6 0.44 8.47 15.77
CA HIS A 6 0.72 8.87 14.39
C HIS A 6 1.94 8.19 13.79
N THR A 7 2.69 7.45 14.61
CA THR A 7 3.88 6.71 14.17
C THR A 7 3.57 5.59 13.17
N PHE A 8 2.31 5.13 13.10
CA PHE A 8 1.89 4.10 12.14
C PHE A 8 1.50 4.64 10.76
N LYS A 9 1.36 5.96 10.58
CA LYS A 9 0.92 6.54 9.30
C LYS A 9 1.99 6.32 8.24
N SER A 10 1.59 5.84 7.06
CA SER A 10 2.49 5.68 5.93
C SER A 10 3.12 7.03 5.54
N PRO A 11 4.43 7.08 5.26
CA PRO A 11 5.08 8.29 4.80
C PRO A 11 4.55 8.68 3.41
N ARG A 12 4.05 9.92 3.28
CA ARG A 12 3.52 10.47 2.02
C ARG A 12 4.48 11.52 1.47
N PHE A 13 4.66 11.51 0.15
CA PHE A 13 5.34 12.53 -0.61
C PHE A 13 4.31 13.27 -1.47
N PHE A 14 3.93 14.48 -1.04
CA PHE A 14 2.77 15.21 -1.57
C PHE A 14 1.49 14.37 -1.53
N MET A 15 0.94 13.99 -2.69
CA MET A 15 -0.28 13.20 -2.81
C MET A 15 0.00 11.69 -2.86
N PHE A 16 1.22 11.28 -3.21
CA PHE A 16 1.60 9.88 -3.42
C PHE A 16 2.34 9.28 -2.22
N ASP A 17 2.38 7.95 -2.11
CA ASP A 17 3.22 7.25 -1.12
C ASP A 17 4.70 7.54 -1.42
N ALA A 18 5.51 7.79 -0.38
CA ALA A 18 6.94 8.07 -0.51
C ALA A 18 7.69 6.95 -1.27
N ARG A 19 7.20 5.71 -1.22
CA ARG A 19 7.76 4.57 -1.95
C ARG A 19 7.62 4.70 -3.47
N VAL A 20 6.62 5.43 -3.98
CA VAL A 20 6.44 5.62 -5.42
C VAL A 20 7.41 6.67 -5.97
N ALA A 21 7.88 7.60 -5.12
CA ALA A 21 8.83 8.63 -5.49
C ALA A 21 10.16 8.06 -6.02
N ILE A 22 10.54 6.83 -5.64
CA ILE A 22 11.75 6.17 -6.17
C ILE A 22 11.68 5.97 -7.69
N PHE A 23 10.49 5.70 -8.24
CA PHE A 23 10.32 5.52 -9.69
C PHE A 23 10.40 6.85 -10.41
N LEU A 24 9.91 7.94 -9.79
CA LEU A 24 10.07 9.28 -10.32
C LEU A 24 11.55 9.67 -10.39
N ILE A 25 12.30 9.40 -9.32
CA ILE A 25 13.76 9.62 -9.29
C ILE A 25 14.45 8.76 -10.36
N ALA A 26 14.10 7.48 -10.48
CA ALA A 26 14.67 6.61 -11.50
C ALA A 26 14.42 7.11 -12.93
N PHE A 27 13.21 7.63 -13.21
CA PHE A 27 12.88 8.25 -14.49
C PHE A 27 13.70 9.54 -14.72
N LEU A 28 13.85 10.39 -13.71
CA LEU A 28 14.64 11.62 -13.80
C LEU A 28 16.13 11.33 -14.05
N LEU A 29 16.67 10.24 -13.48
CA LEU A 29 18.05 9.83 -13.71
C LEU A 29 18.27 9.16 -15.07
N HIS A 30 17.25 8.49 -15.60
CA HIS A 30 17.32 7.79 -16.89
C HIS A 30 16.07 8.09 -17.73
N ILE A 31 16.05 9.25 -18.37
CA ILE A 31 14.91 9.70 -19.18
C ILE A 31 14.88 8.92 -20.50
N ARG A 32 14.14 7.80 -20.52
CA ARG A 32 13.85 7.00 -21.72
C ARG A 32 12.38 6.60 -21.76
N GLY A 33 11.88 6.23 -22.94
CA GLY A 33 10.49 5.83 -23.11
C GLY A 33 10.07 4.66 -22.21
N TRP A 34 10.97 3.70 -21.97
CA TRP A 34 10.66 2.55 -21.12
C TRP A 34 10.57 2.91 -19.63
N THR A 35 11.43 3.81 -19.12
CA THR A 35 11.35 4.28 -17.73
C THR A 35 10.11 5.13 -17.50
N LEU A 36 9.68 5.90 -18.50
CA LEU A 36 8.40 6.61 -18.46
C LEU A 36 7.22 5.63 -18.37
N LEU A 37 7.23 4.56 -19.17
CA LEU A 37 6.20 3.52 -19.14
C LEU A 37 6.12 2.86 -17.76
N VAL A 38 7.28 2.50 -17.17
CA VAL A 38 7.35 1.95 -15.82
C VAL A 38 6.77 2.93 -14.80
N LEU A 39 7.17 4.21 -14.86
CA LEU A 39 6.67 5.25 -13.96
C LEU A 39 5.14 5.38 -14.02
N ILE A 40 4.57 5.49 -15.23
CA ILE A 40 3.12 5.62 -15.44
C ILE A 40 2.39 4.37 -14.92
N THR A 41 2.93 3.18 -15.20
CA THR A 41 2.32 1.91 -14.76
C THR A 41 2.26 1.83 -13.24
N VAL A 42 3.36 2.15 -12.55
CA VAL A 42 3.41 2.12 -11.09
C VAL A 42 2.47 3.18 -10.50
N LEU A 43 2.50 4.42 -11.02
CA LEU A 43 1.60 5.48 -10.57
C LEU A 43 0.12 5.08 -10.73
N GLY A 44 -0.24 4.52 -11.89
CA GLY A 44 -1.60 4.04 -12.16
C GLY A 44 -2.03 2.92 -11.22
N ALA A 45 -1.14 1.95 -10.95
CA ALA A 45 -1.41 0.86 -10.02
C ALA A 45 -1.65 1.37 -8.58
N PHE A 46 -0.78 2.28 -8.10
CA PHE A 46 -0.95 2.87 -6.76
C PHE A 46 -2.20 3.75 -6.67
N TYR A 47 -2.49 4.54 -7.71
CA TYR A 47 -3.71 5.34 -7.77
C TYR A 47 -4.97 4.46 -7.68
N ALA A 48 -5.01 3.34 -8.41
CA ALA A 48 -6.14 2.40 -8.35
C ALA A 48 -6.29 1.75 -6.97
N VAL A 49 -5.19 1.49 -6.28
CA VAL A 49 -5.18 0.94 -4.91
C VAL A 49 -5.65 1.98 -3.90
N GLU A 50 -5.18 3.23 -4.01
CA GLU A 50 -5.55 4.33 -3.12
C GLU A 50 -7.03 4.69 -3.26
N ARG A 51 -7.59 4.62 -4.48
CA ARG A 51 -9.04 4.78 -4.74
C ARG A 51 -9.90 3.73 -4.03
N ARG A 52 -9.34 2.57 -3.69
CA ARG A 52 -10.02 1.52 -2.88
C ARG A 52 -9.83 1.72 -1.37
N GLY A 53 -9.07 2.73 -0.95
CA GLY A 53 -8.76 2.98 0.46
C GLY A 53 -7.73 2.01 1.05
N TYR A 54 -6.96 1.31 0.21
CA TYR A 54 -5.91 0.42 0.67
C TYR A 54 -4.57 1.16 0.80
N ASP A 55 -3.88 0.96 1.93
CA ASP A 55 -2.44 1.23 2.04
C ASP A 55 -1.63 0.15 1.31
N PHE A 56 -0.39 0.44 0.91
CA PHE A 56 0.44 -0.48 0.14
C PHE A 56 0.59 -1.87 0.79
N LYS A 57 0.82 -1.91 2.11
CA LYS A 57 0.94 -3.18 2.85
C LYS A 57 -0.37 -3.97 2.85
N SER A 58 -1.49 -3.27 2.98
CA SER A 58 -2.84 -3.87 2.95
C SER A 58 -3.19 -4.38 1.55
N ALA A 59 -2.79 -3.65 0.51
CA ALA A 59 -2.96 -4.06 -0.89
C ALA A 59 -2.17 -5.34 -1.19
N LEU A 60 -0.90 -5.43 -0.77
CA LEU A 60 -0.12 -6.65 -0.91
C LEU A 60 -0.75 -7.84 -0.15
N ARG A 61 -1.30 -7.60 1.04
CA ARG A 61 -2.03 -8.63 1.78
C ARG A 61 -3.29 -9.07 1.02
N ALA A 62 -4.04 -8.14 0.44
CA ALA A 62 -5.22 -8.44 -0.34
C ALA A 62 -4.87 -9.25 -1.59
N ILE A 63 -3.81 -8.86 -2.31
CA ILE A 63 -3.28 -9.60 -3.46
C ILE A 63 -2.87 -11.02 -3.05
N ARG A 64 -2.15 -11.17 -1.93
CA ARG A 64 -1.75 -12.48 -1.41
C ARG A 64 -2.97 -13.35 -1.09
N VAL A 65 -3.97 -12.80 -0.41
CA VAL A 65 -5.20 -13.52 -0.06
C VAL A 65 -6.00 -13.89 -1.32
N TYR A 66 -6.04 -13.00 -2.30
CA TYR A 66 -6.66 -13.26 -3.60
C TYR A 66 -6.03 -14.48 -4.29
N PHE A 67 -4.69 -14.57 -4.32
CA PHE A 67 -3.99 -15.73 -4.90
C PHE A 67 -4.04 -16.99 -4.04
N ALA A 68 -4.02 -16.87 -2.71
CA ALA A 68 -4.10 -18.02 -1.79
C ALA A 68 -5.47 -18.72 -1.82
N GLY A 69 -6.51 -18.03 -2.33
CA GLY A 69 -7.85 -18.58 -2.45
C GLY A 69 -8.56 -18.76 -1.10
N PRO A 70 -9.69 -19.48 -1.09
CA PRO A 70 -10.56 -19.60 0.09
C PRO A 70 -10.05 -20.62 1.13
N VAL A 71 -8.83 -21.14 0.99
CA VAL A 71 -8.28 -22.15 1.90
C VAL A 71 -8.09 -21.53 3.29
N ARG A 72 -9.07 -21.74 4.15
CA ARG A 72 -9.04 -21.41 5.57
C ARG A 72 -8.91 -22.74 6.32
N PRO A 73 -7.69 -23.18 6.66
CA PRO A 73 -7.56 -24.32 7.56
C PRO A 73 -8.34 -24.00 8.84
N PRO A 74 -9.07 -24.97 9.42
CA PRO A 74 -9.75 -24.76 10.69
C PRO A 74 -8.71 -24.44 11.75
N LEU A 75 -8.54 -23.16 12.06
CA LEU A 75 -7.76 -22.70 13.19
C LEU A 75 -8.69 -22.73 14.40
N THR A 76 -8.24 -23.36 15.48
CA THR A 76 -8.86 -23.24 16.80
C THR A 76 -8.91 -21.77 17.22
N ASP A 77 -9.95 -21.36 17.97
CA ASP A 77 -10.20 -19.96 18.31
C ASP A 77 -9.01 -19.26 19.01
N ASP A 78 -8.20 -20.02 19.73
CA ASP A 78 -6.94 -19.60 20.36
C ASP A 78 -5.88 -19.10 19.36
N LYS A 79 -5.95 -19.50 18.09
CA LYS A 79 -5.03 -19.06 17.04
C LYS A 79 -5.60 -17.90 16.20
N LEU A 80 -6.85 -17.48 16.42
CA LEU A 80 -7.42 -16.34 15.73
C LEU A 80 -6.83 -15.05 16.30
N THR A 81 -6.08 -14.30 15.46
CA THR A 81 -5.67 -12.94 15.83
C THR A 81 -6.91 -12.08 15.99
N ARG A 82 -7.09 -11.48 17.19
CA ARG A 82 -8.17 -10.52 17.45
C ARG A 82 -8.17 -9.43 16.36
N PRO A 83 -9.36 -8.99 15.90
CA PRO A 83 -9.46 -7.85 15.01
C PRO A 83 -8.74 -6.65 15.63
N LYS A 84 -7.61 -6.24 15.05
CA LYS A 84 -6.98 -4.96 15.40
C LYS A 84 -7.66 -3.89 14.56
N ASP A 85 -8.31 -2.95 15.24
CA ASP A 85 -8.92 -1.81 14.59
C ASP A 85 -7.83 -0.81 14.20
N TYR A 86 -7.40 -0.90 12.94
CA TYR A 86 -6.61 0.15 12.33
C TYR A 86 -7.61 1.18 11.85
N ASP A 87 -7.80 2.23 12.67
CA ASP A 87 -8.65 3.40 12.43
C ASP A 87 -8.82 3.66 10.92
N ARG A 88 -9.96 3.25 10.34
CA ARG A 88 -10.21 3.26 8.88
C ARG A 88 -10.56 4.65 8.35
N ARG A 89 -10.10 5.70 9.02
CA ARG A 89 -10.38 7.06 8.57
C ARG A 89 -9.70 7.24 7.21
N PRO A 90 -10.40 7.79 6.19
CA PRO A 90 -9.68 8.33 5.05
C PRO A 90 -8.60 9.27 5.59
N LEU A 91 -7.43 9.30 4.96
CA LEU A 91 -6.31 10.12 5.39
C LEU A 91 -6.54 11.63 5.11
N PHE A 92 -7.80 12.08 5.23
CA PHE A 92 -8.31 13.42 4.99
C PHE A 92 -9.36 13.74 6.06
#